data_AF-A0A381LI64-F1
#
_entry.id   AF-A0A381LI64-F1
#
_cell.length_a   1.000
_cell.length_b   1.000
_cell.length_c   1.000
_cell.angle_alpha   90.00
_cell.angle_beta   90.00
_cell.angle_gamma   90.00
#
_symmetry.space_group_name_H-M   'P 1'
#
loop_
_entity.id
_entity.type
_entity.pdbx_description
1 polymer ?
#
loop_
_entity_poly.entity_id
_entity_poly.type
_entity_poly.pdbx_seq_one_letter_code
_entity_poly.pdbx_strand_id
1 'polypeptide(L)'
;MAVAYALKYPGRLNKLILASPVGIPEDPYAVRTDLPEPKDSTLANEFTQTQDSIMKDKKLETKIDNNPPGGTHSKASSPKKDINPTPRRPLPRWLVYLWDANISPFSIIRWTGPLGPRFVSGWSSRRFSQLPIEESKALHEYAYSLFRQRGSGEYALAYILAPGAFARSPLINRIHKVGRQYFKSNDVEENTTGSSSSLQPEIREAGIPIVFIYGENDWMDVAAGYLAEKKLEEEKSRVLKEANEEERRRENGSAKVLVIKNAGHHLYLDGWEEFNEVIREEMKDTERNGWKR
;
A
#
# COMPACT_ATOMS: atom_id res chain seq x y z
N MET A 1 -2.63 -8.26 1.58
CA MET A 1 -3.72 -9.24 1.77
C MET A 1 -4.61 -9.36 0.54
N ALA A 2 -5.12 -8.26 -0.04
CA ALA A 2 -6.01 -8.31 -1.22
C ALA A 2 -5.43 -9.04 -2.44
N VAL A 3 -4.16 -8.81 -2.78
CA VAL A 3 -3.51 -9.56 -3.88
C VAL A 3 -3.37 -11.05 -3.57
N ALA A 4 -3.07 -11.42 -2.32
CA ALA A 4 -3.00 -12.83 -1.95
C ALA A 4 -4.37 -13.52 -2.08
N TYR A 5 -5.46 -12.81 -1.79
CA TYR A 5 -6.82 -13.27 -2.06
C TYR A 5 -7.04 -13.47 -3.57
N ALA A 6 -6.70 -12.47 -4.39
CA ALA A 6 -6.86 -12.54 -5.85
C ALA A 6 -6.11 -13.74 -6.47
N LEU A 7 -4.90 -14.03 -5.98
CA LEU A 7 -4.11 -15.17 -6.43
C LEU A 7 -4.67 -16.51 -5.95
N LYS A 8 -5.24 -16.55 -4.75
CA LYS A 8 -5.75 -17.80 -4.14
C LYS A 8 -7.15 -18.17 -4.63
N TYR A 9 -7.97 -17.17 -4.97
CA TYR A 9 -9.37 -17.35 -5.35
C TYR A 9 -9.64 -16.76 -6.74
N PRO A 10 -9.15 -17.42 -7.80
CA PRO A 10 -9.33 -16.96 -9.17
C PRO A 10 -10.78 -16.97 -9.61
N GLY A 11 -11.12 -16.09 -10.56
CA GLY A 11 -12.49 -15.90 -11.05
C GLY A 11 -13.43 -15.16 -10.09
N ARG A 12 -12.95 -14.78 -8.89
CA ARG A 12 -13.78 -14.12 -7.87
C ARG A 12 -13.82 -12.60 -7.96
N LEU A 13 -12.92 -11.98 -8.73
CA LEU A 13 -12.79 -10.53 -8.81
C LEU A 13 -12.99 -10.01 -10.23
N ASN A 14 -13.69 -8.89 -10.35
CA ASN A 14 -13.82 -8.14 -11.62
C ASN A 14 -12.77 -7.03 -11.74
N LYS A 15 -12.29 -6.48 -10.62
CA LYS A 15 -11.30 -5.41 -10.54
C LYS A 15 -10.63 -5.47 -9.16
N LEU A 16 -9.37 -5.04 -9.08
CA LEU A 16 -8.63 -4.90 -7.84
C LEU A 16 -8.19 -3.44 -7.65
N ILE A 17 -8.68 -2.78 -6.59
CA ILE A 17 -8.24 -1.44 -6.22
C ILE A 17 -7.38 -1.54 -4.94
N LEU A 18 -6.19 -0.96 -4.99
CA LEU A 18 -5.21 -0.95 -3.92
C LEU A 18 -4.99 0.50 -3.48
N ALA A 19 -5.60 0.89 -2.37
CA ALA A 19 -5.44 2.21 -1.75
C ALA A 19 -4.25 2.21 -0.79
N SER A 20 -3.27 3.06 -1.07
CA SER A 20 -1.96 3.17 -0.41
C SER A 20 -1.35 1.81 -0.01
N PRO A 21 -1.09 0.91 -0.98
CA PRO A 21 -0.64 -0.43 -0.68
C PRO A 21 0.77 -0.46 -0.13
N VAL A 22 0.92 -1.13 1.02
CA VAL A 22 2.20 -1.40 1.67
C VAL A 22 2.88 -2.64 1.10
N GLY A 23 4.21 -2.64 1.08
CA GLY A 23 5.00 -3.86 0.85
C GLY A 23 5.16 -4.27 -0.61
N ILE A 24 5.12 -3.30 -1.53
CA ILE A 24 5.40 -3.53 -2.95
C ILE A 24 6.89 -3.80 -3.22
N PRO A 25 7.80 -2.87 -2.90
CA PRO A 25 9.20 -3.02 -3.29
C PRO A 25 9.88 -4.13 -2.49
N GLU A 26 10.94 -4.68 -3.07
CA GLU A 26 11.88 -5.51 -2.32
C GLU A 26 12.69 -4.66 -1.35
N ASP A 27 13.21 -5.28 -0.28
CA ASP A 27 14.17 -4.63 0.60
C ASP A 27 15.50 -4.41 -0.14
N PRO A 28 15.93 -3.15 -0.35
CA PRO A 28 17.20 -2.84 -1.03
C PRO A 28 18.44 -3.41 -0.32
N TYR A 29 18.33 -3.73 0.97
CA TYR A 29 19.44 -4.20 1.83
C TYR A 29 19.47 -5.71 2.02
N ALA A 30 18.41 -6.43 1.65
CA ALA A 30 18.41 -7.90 1.70
C ALA A 30 19.50 -8.53 0.80
N VAL A 31 20.07 -7.76 -0.13
CA VAL A 31 21.06 -8.21 -1.13
C VAL A 31 22.42 -7.48 -1.01
N ARG A 32 22.59 -6.50 -0.10
CA ARG A 32 23.80 -5.64 -0.07
C ARG A 32 24.38 -5.53 1.34
N THR A 33 25.39 -6.36 1.63
CA THR A 33 26.04 -6.41 2.95
C THR A 33 27.04 -5.27 3.20
N ASP A 34 27.55 -4.59 2.16
CA ASP A 34 28.65 -3.61 2.31
C ASP A 34 28.39 -2.30 1.54
N LEU A 35 27.88 -1.26 2.22
CA LEU A 35 27.78 0.12 1.72
C LEU A 35 28.03 1.13 2.86
N PRO A 36 28.64 2.30 2.59
CA PRO A 36 29.02 3.27 3.62
C PRO A 36 27.81 3.97 4.27
N GLU A 37 28.01 4.36 5.54
CA GLU A 37 26.96 4.81 6.46
C GLU A 37 26.31 6.16 6.11
N PRO A 38 24.97 6.23 6.02
CA PRO A 38 24.18 7.45 5.86
C PRO A 38 23.45 7.83 7.17
N LYS A 39 22.65 8.90 7.17
CA LYS A 39 22.23 9.61 8.40
C LYS A 39 20.93 9.14 9.08
N ASP A 40 19.91 8.59 8.38
CA ASP A 40 18.58 8.33 9.00
C ASP A 40 17.83 7.03 8.56
N SER A 41 16.93 6.52 9.44
CA SER A 41 16.16 5.26 9.30
C SER A 41 14.65 5.49 9.05
N THR A 42 14.01 4.65 8.23
CA THR A 42 12.58 4.82 7.89
C THR A 42 11.54 4.37 8.89
N LEU A 43 11.92 3.57 9.89
CA LEU A 43 11.02 3.23 11.00
C LEU A 43 10.49 4.47 11.71
N ALA A 44 11.30 5.55 11.73
CA ALA A 44 10.86 6.83 12.28
C ALA A 44 9.71 7.41 11.44
N ASN A 45 9.87 7.50 10.11
CA ASN A 45 8.86 8.14 9.25
C ASN A 45 7.49 7.41 9.27
N GLU A 46 7.48 6.08 9.36
CA GLU A 46 6.26 5.28 9.56
C GLU A 46 5.55 5.60 10.89
N PHE A 47 6.32 5.77 11.97
CA PHE A 47 5.78 5.97 13.32
C PHE A 47 5.59 7.45 13.71
N THR A 48 6.21 8.38 12.98
CA THR A 48 6.29 9.81 13.32
C THR A 48 5.73 10.75 12.25
N GLN A 49 5.07 10.27 11.20
CA GLN A 49 4.36 11.19 10.29
C GLN A 49 3.31 11.96 11.12
N THR A 50 3.49 13.28 11.15
CA THR A 50 2.62 14.23 11.86
C THR A 50 1.71 14.86 10.82
N GLN A 51 0.49 15.22 11.21
CA GLN A 51 -0.46 15.92 10.32
C GLN A 51 0.16 17.22 9.74
N ASP A 52 1.13 17.77 10.46
CA ASP A 52 1.91 18.95 10.11
C ASP A 52 2.78 18.82 8.85
N SER A 53 3.37 17.65 8.60
CA SER A 53 4.17 17.45 7.38
C SER A 53 3.31 17.50 6.11
N ILE A 54 2.02 17.17 6.23
CA ILE A 54 1.05 17.24 5.13
C ILE A 54 0.54 18.68 4.97
N MET A 55 0.35 19.42 6.07
CA MET A 55 -0.15 20.80 6.05
C MET A 55 0.91 21.87 5.78
N LYS A 56 2.21 21.63 6.01
CA LYS A 56 3.27 22.62 5.73
C LYS A 56 3.50 22.84 4.24
N ASP A 57 3.37 21.81 3.41
CA ASP A 57 3.44 21.94 1.95
C ASP A 57 2.29 22.81 1.41
N LYS A 58 1.13 22.78 2.08
CA LYS A 58 -0.03 23.66 1.80
C LYS A 58 0.28 25.16 1.93
N LYS A 59 1.29 25.55 2.72
CA LYS A 59 1.64 26.97 2.94
C LYS A 59 2.66 27.50 1.93
N LEU A 60 3.42 26.62 1.28
CA LEU A 60 4.46 27.03 0.33
C LEU A 60 3.89 27.34 -1.07
N GLU A 61 2.75 26.74 -1.45
CA GLU A 61 2.12 26.94 -2.77
C GLU A 61 1.22 28.20 -2.86
N THR A 62 0.80 28.80 -1.74
CA THR A 62 -0.05 30.00 -1.72
C THR A 62 0.67 31.34 -1.96
N LYS A 63 1.75 31.38 -2.75
CA LYS A 63 2.26 32.62 -3.35
C LYS A 63 1.81 32.69 -4.80
N ILE A 64 0.67 33.37 -4.98
CA ILE A 64 0.00 33.65 -6.24
C ILE A 64 0.84 34.65 -7.06
N ASP A 65 1.33 34.21 -8.23
CA ASP A 65 1.67 35.11 -9.33
C ASP A 65 0.51 35.09 -10.35
N ASN A 66 -0.04 36.27 -10.64
CA ASN A 66 -1.20 36.46 -11.49
C ASN A 66 -0.81 36.52 -12.98
N ASN A 67 -1.30 35.58 -13.80
CA ASN A 67 -1.70 35.82 -15.20
C ASN A 67 -2.54 34.63 -15.75
N PRO A 68 -3.60 34.85 -16.55
CA PRO A 68 -4.35 33.80 -17.28
C PRO A 68 -3.70 33.56 -18.68
N PRO A 69 -4.17 32.66 -19.60
CA PRO A 69 -5.39 31.83 -19.65
C PRO A 69 -5.19 30.38 -20.21
N GLY A 70 -6.27 29.62 -20.41
CA GLY A 70 -6.39 28.67 -21.55
C GLY A 70 -6.33 27.16 -21.23
N GLY A 71 -7.35 26.43 -21.66
CA GLY A 71 -7.49 24.99 -21.42
C GLY A 71 -6.51 24.12 -22.19
N THR A 72 -6.07 23.04 -21.53
CA THR A 72 -5.69 21.75 -22.12
C THR A 72 -5.34 20.81 -20.96
N HIS A 73 -6.02 19.66 -20.87
CA HIS A 73 -5.70 18.59 -19.93
C HIS A 73 -4.29 18.07 -20.24
N SER A 74 -3.30 18.64 -19.56
CA SER A 74 -1.89 18.29 -19.68
C SER A 74 -1.57 17.21 -18.65
N LYS A 75 -1.06 16.08 -19.12
CA LYS A 75 -0.44 15.02 -18.31
C LYS A 75 0.50 15.68 -17.28
N ALA A 76 0.18 15.54 -16.00
CA ALA A 76 1.05 15.99 -14.94
C ALA A 76 2.32 15.12 -14.94
N SER A 77 3.38 15.64 -15.53
CA SER A 77 4.74 15.15 -15.35
C SER A 77 5.22 15.58 -13.97
N SER A 78 5.18 14.67 -13.00
CA SER A 78 5.85 14.85 -11.72
C SER A 78 7.37 15.04 -11.95
N PRO A 79 8.06 15.87 -11.15
CA PRO A 79 9.48 16.10 -11.32
C PRO A 79 10.24 14.79 -11.08
N LYS A 80 11.16 14.46 -11.99
CA LYS A 80 12.09 13.34 -11.84
C LYS A 80 12.91 13.55 -10.57
N LYS A 81 12.50 12.92 -9.47
CA LYS A 81 13.34 12.77 -8.28
C LYS A 81 14.47 11.83 -8.67
N ASP A 82 15.69 12.35 -8.72
CA ASP A 82 16.88 11.60 -9.11
C ASP A 82 16.95 10.23 -8.41
N ILE A 83 17.20 9.20 -9.21
CA ILE A 83 17.24 7.78 -8.84
C ILE A 83 18.56 7.48 -8.12
N ASN A 84 18.80 8.14 -7.00
CA ASN A 84 19.81 7.72 -6.03
C ASN A 84 19.18 7.80 -4.65
N PRO A 85 18.45 6.75 -4.21
CA PRO A 85 18.04 6.70 -2.82
C PRO A 85 19.32 6.67 -1.99
N THR A 86 19.55 7.72 -1.19
CA THR A 86 20.57 7.69 -0.15
C THR A 86 20.42 6.37 0.59
N PRO A 87 21.48 5.56 0.74
CA PRO A 87 21.35 4.32 1.49
C PRO A 87 20.81 4.65 2.89
N ARG A 88 20.21 3.69 3.59
CA ARG A 88 19.68 3.79 4.94
C ARG A 88 20.56 2.90 5.82
N ARG A 89 20.70 3.25 7.10
CA ARG A 89 21.52 2.48 8.03
C ARG A 89 20.95 1.06 8.19
N PRO A 90 21.78 0.00 8.14
CA PRO A 90 21.34 -1.31 8.57
C PRO A 90 20.93 -1.24 10.04
N LEU A 91 19.81 -1.86 10.38
CA LEU A 91 19.29 -1.82 11.74
C LEU A 91 20.25 -2.57 12.69
N PRO A 92 20.44 -2.11 13.93
CA PRO A 92 21.25 -2.81 14.91
C PRO A 92 20.80 -4.27 15.06
N ARG A 93 21.74 -5.22 15.14
CA ARG A 93 21.43 -6.67 15.20
C ARG A 93 20.51 -7.04 16.37
N TRP A 94 20.63 -6.36 17.51
CA TRP A 94 19.74 -6.57 18.65
C TRP A 94 18.30 -6.14 18.34
N LEU A 95 18.10 -5.08 17.54
CA LEU A 95 16.78 -4.60 17.14
C LEU A 95 16.13 -5.59 16.16
N VAL A 96 16.92 -6.10 15.22
CA VAL A 96 16.51 -7.19 14.32
C VAL A 96 16.11 -8.43 15.12
N TYR A 97 16.93 -8.83 16.09
CA TYR A 97 16.64 -9.96 16.96
C TYR A 97 15.35 -9.78 17.77
N LEU A 98 15.15 -8.61 18.39
CA LEU A 98 13.91 -8.32 19.14
C LEU A 98 12.68 -8.33 18.23
N TRP A 99 12.79 -7.76 17.02
CA TRP A 99 11.72 -7.78 16.03
C TRP A 99 11.36 -9.22 15.64
N ASP A 100 12.35 -10.05 15.32
CA ASP A 100 12.15 -11.46 14.94
C ASP A 100 11.64 -12.31 16.12
N ALA A 101 12.01 -11.96 17.36
CA ALA A 101 11.48 -12.56 18.59
C ALA A 101 10.08 -12.05 18.96
N ASN A 102 9.44 -11.24 18.10
CA ASN A 102 8.11 -10.67 18.30
C ASN A 102 8.00 -9.73 19.52
N ILE A 103 9.13 -9.11 19.89
CA ILE A 103 9.21 -8.11 20.94
C ILE A 103 9.04 -6.74 20.28
N SER A 104 7.79 -6.25 20.28
CA SER A 104 7.43 -4.95 19.73
C SER A 104 7.83 -3.79 20.65
N PRO A 105 7.87 -2.54 20.15
CA PRO A 105 7.99 -1.35 21.01
C PRO A 105 6.90 -1.29 22.09
N PHE A 106 5.70 -1.82 21.83
CA PHE A 106 4.62 -1.87 22.80
C PHE A 106 4.83 -2.95 23.87
N SER A 107 5.54 -4.04 23.55
CA SER A 107 6.01 -5.01 24.56
C SER A 107 6.91 -4.33 25.59
N ILE A 108 7.80 -3.40 25.15
CA ILE A 108 8.64 -2.61 26.06
C ILE A 108 7.78 -1.70 26.95
N ILE A 109 6.76 -1.05 26.39
CA ILE A 109 5.82 -0.21 27.16
C ILE A 109 5.08 -1.04 28.23
N ARG A 110 4.70 -2.28 27.92
CA ARG A 110 4.07 -3.20 28.89
C ARG A 110 5.04 -3.67 29.97
N TRP A 111 6.28 -3.99 29.61
CA TRP A 111 7.29 -4.48 30.56
C TRP A 111 7.80 -3.40 31.50
N THR A 112 7.81 -2.13 31.07
CA THR A 112 8.28 -1.00 31.90
C THR A 112 7.30 -0.58 32.99
N GLY A 113 6.10 -1.19 33.07
CA GLY A 113 5.17 -1.04 34.19
C GLY A 113 4.83 0.43 34.50
N PRO A 114 5.05 0.92 35.73
CA PRO A 114 4.69 2.29 36.13
C PRO A 114 5.48 3.39 35.41
N LEU A 115 6.59 3.07 34.72
CA LEU A 115 7.36 4.03 33.92
C LEU A 115 6.85 4.17 32.48
N GLY A 116 5.95 3.29 32.05
CA GLY A 116 5.35 3.29 30.70
C GLY A 116 4.76 4.63 30.23
N PRO A 117 4.10 5.45 31.07
CA PRO A 117 3.55 6.74 30.62
C PRO A 117 4.61 7.69 30.06
N ARG A 118 5.84 7.68 30.60
CA ARG A 118 6.89 8.61 30.17
C ARG A 118 7.41 8.31 28.77
N PHE A 119 7.49 7.03 28.37
CA PHE A 119 7.88 6.65 27.01
C PHE A 119 6.85 7.08 25.97
N VAL A 120 5.56 6.87 26.27
CA VAL A 120 4.47 7.26 25.36
C VAL A 120 4.31 8.79 25.33
N SER A 121 4.61 9.49 26.43
CA SER A 121 4.52 10.96 26.51
C SER A 121 5.46 11.67 25.52
N GLY A 122 6.67 11.16 25.32
CA GLY A 122 7.61 11.74 24.35
C GLY A 122 7.15 11.57 22.90
N TRP A 123 6.60 10.39 22.56
CA TRP A 123 6.06 10.14 21.23
C TRP A 123 4.78 10.95 20.95
N SER A 124 3.81 10.89 21.86
CA SER A 124 2.50 11.54 21.71
C SER A 124 2.60 13.07 21.72
N SER A 125 3.44 13.67 22.57
CA SER A 125 3.66 15.13 22.56
C SER A 125 4.27 15.60 21.24
N ARG A 126 5.12 14.79 20.60
CA ARG A 126 5.63 15.07 19.26
C ARG A 126 4.57 14.84 18.18
N ARG A 127 3.76 13.77 18.29
CA ARG A 127 2.76 13.40 17.28
C ARG A 127 1.53 14.31 17.26
N PHE A 128 1.11 14.77 18.44
CA PHE A 128 -0.07 15.59 18.67
C PHE A 128 0.30 17.02 19.10
N SER A 129 1.49 17.49 18.74
CA SER A 129 1.99 18.82 19.12
C SER A 129 1.14 19.96 18.59
N GLN A 130 0.36 19.72 17.54
CA GLN A 130 -0.46 20.73 16.87
C GLN A 130 -1.85 20.89 17.45
N LEU A 131 -2.32 19.89 18.18
CA LEU A 131 -3.68 19.90 18.69
C LEU A 131 -3.74 20.77 19.95
N PRO A 132 -4.91 21.37 20.23
CA PRO A 132 -5.17 21.97 21.53
C PRO A 132 -4.74 21.04 22.65
N ILE A 133 -4.20 21.62 23.73
CA ILE A 133 -3.63 20.85 24.85
C ILE A 133 -4.61 19.80 25.39
N GLU A 134 -5.89 20.12 25.44
CA GLU A 134 -6.94 19.19 25.89
C GLU A 134 -7.09 17.99 24.95
N GLU A 135 -7.16 18.22 23.63
CA GLU A 135 -7.24 17.17 22.62
C GLU A 135 -5.98 16.31 22.57
N SER A 136 -4.81 16.97 22.60
CA SER A 136 -3.50 16.31 22.63
C SER A 136 -3.36 15.40 23.86
N LYS A 137 -3.81 15.87 25.03
CA LYS A 137 -3.83 15.08 26.27
C LYS A 137 -4.82 13.92 26.18
N ALA A 138 -6.03 14.14 25.66
CA ALA A 138 -7.01 13.07 25.48
C ALA A 138 -6.49 11.98 24.53
N LEU A 139 -5.85 12.36 23.42
CA LEU A 139 -5.24 11.41 22.48
C LEU A 139 -4.02 10.70 23.07
N HIS A 140 -3.23 11.38 23.89
CA HIS A 140 -2.15 10.74 24.65
C HIS A 140 -2.70 9.65 25.58
N GLU A 141 -3.70 9.98 26.39
CA GLU A 141 -4.34 9.04 27.32
C GLU A 141 -4.96 7.86 26.56
N TYR A 142 -5.66 8.14 25.45
CA TYR A 142 -6.22 7.12 24.57
C TYR A 142 -5.13 6.19 24.01
N ALA A 143 -4.08 6.72 23.39
CA ALA A 143 -3.01 5.93 22.81
C ALA A 143 -2.25 5.12 23.86
N TYR A 144 -1.95 5.71 25.02
CA TYR A 144 -1.34 5.01 26.14
C TYR A 144 -2.24 3.88 26.64
N SER A 145 -3.55 4.11 26.78
CA SER A 145 -4.50 3.09 27.22
C SER A 145 -4.52 1.88 26.28
N LEU A 146 -4.42 2.11 24.96
CA LEU A 146 -4.33 1.07 23.93
C LEU A 146 -3.01 0.31 23.97
N PHE A 147 -1.88 1.02 24.01
CA PHE A 147 -0.54 0.39 23.94
C PHE A 147 -0.25 -0.53 25.14
N ARG A 148 -0.88 -0.26 26.29
CA ARG A 148 -0.80 -1.11 27.48
C ARG A 148 -1.67 -2.35 27.43
N GLN A 149 -2.70 -2.40 26.59
CA GLN A 149 -3.56 -3.57 26.49
C GLN A 149 -2.75 -4.79 26.06
N ARG A 150 -3.31 -5.98 26.29
CA ARG A 150 -2.71 -7.23 25.81
C ARG A 150 -2.48 -7.15 24.30
N GLY A 151 -1.26 -7.47 23.86
CA GLY A 151 -0.91 -7.52 22.46
C GLY A 151 -1.84 -8.46 21.67
N SER A 152 -2.15 -8.06 20.44
CA SER A 152 -2.95 -8.85 19.51
C SER A 152 -2.39 -8.74 18.09
N GLY A 153 -2.83 -7.74 17.32
CA GLY A 153 -2.44 -7.55 15.92
C GLY A 153 -0.96 -7.21 15.72
N GLU A 154 -0.30 -6.61 16.72
CA GLU A 154 1.13 -6.32 16.68
C GLU A 154 1.99 -7.57 16.42
N TYR A 155 1.54 -8.73 16.87
CA TYR A 155 2.28 -9.97 16.71
C TYR A 155 2.34 -10.40 15.25
N ALA A 156 1.38 -9.98 14.42
CA ALA A 156 1.40 -10.23 12.99
C ALA A 156 2.41 -9.34 12.25
N LEU A 157 2.81 -8.19 12.82
CA LEU A 157 3.73 -7.25 12.16
C LEU A 157 5.09 -7.92 11.90
N ALA A 158 5.67 -8.58 12.90
CA ALA A 158 6.94 -9.29 12.75
C ALA A 158 6.89 -10.45 11.74
N TYR A 159 5.72 -11.04 11.52
CA TYR A 159 5.53 -12.09 10.51
C TYR A 159 5.40 -11.54 9.09
N ILE A 160 4.74 -10.39 8.92
CA ILE A 160 4.44 -9.83 7.59
C ILE A 160 5.56 -8.89 7.12
N LEU A 161 6.19 -8.19 8.05
CA LEU A 161 7.22 -7.19 7.80
C LEU A 161 8.58 -7.64 8.34
N ALA A 162 9.60 -7.47 7.51
CA ALA A 162 10.98 -7.49 7.93
C ALA A 162 11.29 -6.23 8.77
N PRO A 163 12.32 -6.26 9.62
CA PRO A 163 12.80 -5.08 10.32
C PRO A 163 13.02 -3.92 9.33
N GLY A 164 12.45 -2.74 9.62
CA GLY A 164 12.47 -1.61 8.69
C GLY A 164 11.19 -1.44 7.87
N ALA A 165 10.16 -2.26 8.15
CA ALA A 165 8.83 -2.22 7.54
C ALA A 165 8.78 -2.54 6.03
N PHE A 166 9.78 -3.27 5.54
CA PHE A 166 9.70 -3.93 4.25
C PHE A 166 8.88 -5.22 4.38
N ALA A 167 8.16 -5.60 3.33
CA ALA A 167 7.46 -6.89 3.35
C ALA A 167 8.45 -8.04 3.32
N ARG A 168 8.27 -9.05 4.20
CA ARG A 168 9.04 -10.31 4.11
C ARG A 168 8.81 -11.04 2.79
N SER A 169 7.63 -10.86 2.21
CA SER A 169 7.25 -11.41 0.91
C SER A 169 6.74 -10.26 0.02
N PRO A 170 7.64 -9.53 -0.66
CA PRO A 170 7.32 -8.36 -1.46
C PRO A 170 6.28 -8.64 -2.54
N LEU A 171 5.34 -7.72 -2.71
CA LEU A 171 4.27 -7.88 -3.69
C LEU A 171 4.78 -7.82 -5.14
N ILE A 172 5.83 -7.04 -5.41
CA ILE A 172 6.41 -6.94 -6.77
C ILE A 172 6.81 -8.31 -7.34
N ASN A 173 7.12 -9.29 -6.49
CA ASN A 173 7.53 -10.63 -6.91
C ASN A 173 6.39 -11.52 -7.40
N ARG A 174 5.15 -11.11 -7.19
CA ARG A 174 3.97 -11.91 -7.56
C ARG A 174 2.85 -11.12 -8.24
N ILE A 175 2.94 -9.80 -8.30
CA ILE A 175 1.84 -8.96 -8.83
C ILE A 175 1.45 -9.32 -10.26
N HIS A 176 2.43 -9.60 -11.14
CA HIS A 176 2.21 -10.02 -12.52
C HIS A 176 1.34 -11.29 -12.68
N LYS A 177 1.25 -12.12 -11.65
CA LYS A 177 0.46 -13.37 -11.68
C LYS A 177 -1.04 -13.14 -11.42
N VAL A 178 -1.44 -11.95 -10.98
CA VAL A 178 -2.83 -11.63 -10.64
C VAL A 178 -3.68 -11.61 -11.91
N GLY A 179 -4.85 -12.25 -11.87
CA GLY A 179 -5.73 -12.35 -13.03
C GLY A 179 -5.23 -13.30 -14.11
N ARG A 180 -4.30 -14.23 -13.79
CA ARG A 180 -3.70 -15.18 -14.75
C ARG A 180 -3.85 -16.64 -14.35
N GLN A 181 -4.61 -16.91 -13.29
CA GLN A 181 -4.75 -18.26 -12.74
C GLN A 181 -5.80 -19.07 -13.51
N TYR A 182 -5.79 -20.39 -13.29
CA TYR A 182 -6.82 -21.30 -13.79
C TYR A 182 -7.87 -21.55 -12.69
N PHE A 183 -9.14 -21.66 -13.07
CA PHE A 183 -10.25 -21.95 -12.16
C PHE A 183 -11.33 -22.78 -12.85
N LYS A 184 -12.18 -23.44 -12.05
CA LYS A 184 -13.35 -24.17 -12.54
C LYS A 184 -14.60 -23.33 -12.30
N SER A 185 -15.56 -23.38 -13.23
CA SER A 185 -16.77 -22.53 -13.18
C SER A 185 -17.56 -22.71 -11.87
N ASN A 186 -17.68 -23.94 -11.38
CA ASN A 186 -18.44 -24.26 -10.16
C ASN A 186 -17.79 -23.71 -8.86
N ASP A 187 -16.46 -23.50 -8.83
CA ASP A 187 -15.75 -22.99 -7.65
C ASP A 187 -16.13 -21.54 -7.32
N VAL A 188 -16.82 -20.86 -8.23
CA VAL A 188 -17.30 -19.48 -8.07
C VAL A 188 -18.76 -19.43 -7.58
N GLU A 189 -19.54 -20.50 -7.74
CA GLU A 189 -20.99 -20.59 -7.46
C GLU A 189 -21.35 -21.29 -6.13
N GLU A 190 -20.36 -21.53 -5.25
CA GLU A 190 -20.47 -22.41 -4.08
C GLU A 190 -21.35 -21.88 -2.90
N ASN A 191 -22.45 -21.18 -3.19
CA ASN A 191 -23.56 -20.92 -2.25
C ASN A 191 -24.91 -21.54 -2.68
N THR A 192 -24.96 -22.30 -3.78
CA THR A 192 -26.18 -23.00 -4.20
C THR A 192 -25.95 -24.51 -4.24
N THR A 193 -26.68 -25.21 -3.38
CA THR A 193 -26.70 -26.67 -3.22
C THR A 193 -27.02 -27.39 -4.53
N GLY A 194 -26.16 -28.32 -4.95
CA GLY A 194 -26.54 -29.39 -5.89
C GLY A 194 -25.49 -29.79 -6.92
N SER A 195 -24.86 -30.95 -6.65
CA SER A 195 -24.51 -32.03 -7.60
C SER A 195 -23.94 -31.70 -9.00
N SER A 196 -22.74 -32.23 -9.30
CA SER A 196 -22.50 -33.23 -10.36
C SER A 196 -21.05 -33.16 -10.86
N SER A 197 -20.34 -34.28 -10.74
CA SER A 197 -18.96 -34.45 -11.21
C SER A 197 -18.95 -34.71 -12.72
N SER A 198 -18.93 -33.65 -13.52
CA SER A 198 -18.50 -33.71 -14.92
C SER A 198 -17.11 -33.05 -15.03
N LEU A 199 -16.22 -33.65 -15.85
CA LEU A 199 -14.91 -33.09 -16.19
C LEU A 199 -15.13 -31.80 -17.00
N GLN A 200 -15.32 -30.68 -16.32
CA GLN A 200 -15.44 -29.37 -16.96
C GLN A 200 -14.05 -28.78 -17.28
N PRO A 201 -13.94 -28.00 -18.37
CA PRO A 201 -12.69 -27.38 -18.77
C PRO A 201 -12.22 -26.35 -17.73
N GLU A 202 -10.93 -26.37 -17.41
CA GLU A 202 -10.30 -25.32 -16.61
C GLU A 202 -10.25 -24.01 -17.41
N ILE A 203 -10.87 -22.96 -16.87
CA ILE A 203 -10.91 -21.64 -17.49
C ILE A 203 -9.73 -20.83 -16.94
N ARG A 204 -8.95 -20.22 -17.84
CA ARG A 204 -7.90 -19.28 -17.47
C ARG A 204 -8.46 -17.87 -17.37
N GLU A 205 -8.14 -17.16 -16.28
CA GLU A 205 -8.39 -15.73 -16.15
C GLU A 205 -7.70 -14.95 -17.28
N ALA A 206 -8.44 -14.02 -17.88
CA ALA A 206 -7.96 -13.21 -18.99
C ALA A 206 -7.40 -11.85 -18.55
N GLY A 207 -6.84 -11.78 -17.33
CA GLY A 207 -6.45 -10.53 -16.70
C GLY A 207 -7.62 -9.83 -16.01
N ILE A 208 -7.30 -9.05 -14.96
CA ILE A 208 -8.25 -8.15 -14.31
C ILE A 208 -7.66 -6.74 -14.27
N PRO A 209 -8.48 -5.68 -14.34
CA PRO A 209 -8.04 -4.32 -14.07
C PRO A 209 -7.50 -4.18 -12.63
N ILE A 210 -6.34 -3.55 -12.49
CA ILE A 210 -5.69 -3.27 -11.20
C ILE A 210 -5.40 -1.77 -11.11
N VAL A 211 -5.84 -1.13 -10.03
CA VAL A 211 -5.64 0.30 -9.78
C VAL A 211 -4.85 0.47 -8.49
N PHE A 212 -3.71 1.14 -8.57
CA PHE A 212 -2.93 1.57 -7.41
C PHE A 212 -3.25 3.04 -7.15
N ILE A 213 -3.64 3.38 -5.94
CA ILE A 213 -3.94 4.76 -5.54
C ILE A 213 -3.01 5.13 -4.41
N TYR A 214 -2.26 6.23 -4.56
CA TYR A 214 -1.36 6.76 -3.55
C TYR A 214 -1.69 8.21 -3.23
N GLY A 215 -1.17 8.70 -2.12
CA GLY A 215 -1.19 10.12 -1.80
C GLY A 215 0.05 10.79 -2.36
N GLU A 216 -0.05 12.08 -2.66
CA GLU A 216 1.10 12.90 -3.07
C GLU A 216 2.20 12.92 -1.99
N ASN A 217 1.80 12.97 -0.72
CA ASN A 217 2.68 13.01 0.46
C ASN A 217 2.69 11.68 1.21
N ASP A 218 2.42 10.60 0.49
CA ASP A 218 2.38 9.25 1.04
C ASP A 218 3.78 8.79 1.47
N TRP A 219 3.86 8.16 2.64
CA TRP A 219 5.10 7.55 3.11
C TRP A 219 5.35 6.19 2.45
N MET A 220 4.35 5.65 1.74
CA MET A 220 4.50 4.53 0.81
C MET A 220 5.21 4.94 -0.47
N ASP A 221 5.94 3.98 -1.06
CA ASP A 221 6.69 4.22 -2.28
C ASP A 221 5.79 4.18 -3.53
N VAL A 222 5.40 5.36 -4.01
CA VAL A 222 4.63 5.53 -5.26
C VAL A 222 5.41 4.98 -6.47
N ALA A 223 6.74 5.10 -6.48
CA ALA A 223 7.56 4.57 -7.57
C ALA A 223 7.46 3.04 -7.66
N ALA A 224 7.30 2.36 -6.51
CA ALA A 224 7.04 0.92 -6.48
C ALA A 224 5.69 0.56 -7.13
N GLY A 225 4.68 1.43 -7.02
CA GLY A 225 3.41 1.31 -7.75
C GLY A 225 3.63 1.32 -9.27
N TYR A 226 4.40 2.27 -9.78
CA TYR A 226 4.75 2.34 -11.21
C TYR A 226 5.59 1.14 -11.67
N LEU A 227 6.48 0.61 -10.83
CA LEU A 227 7.20 -0.63 -11.12
C LEU A 227 6.25 -1.83 -11.21
N ALA A 228 5.24 -1.89 -10.34
CA ALA A 228 4.22 -2.94 -10.38
C ALA A 228 3.34 -2.83 -11.63
N GLU A 229 2.92 -1.62 -12.02
CA GLU A 229 2.21 -1.34 -13.27
C GLU A 229 3.01 -1.82 -14.49
N LYS A 230 4.29 -1.44 -14.58
CA LYS A 230 5.17 -1.88 -15.66
C LYS A 230 5.27 -3.41 -15.73
N LYS A 231 5.43 -4.06 -14.58
CA LYS A 231 5.55 -5.53 -14.51
C LYS A 231 4.26 -6.25 -14.94
N LEU A 232 3.09 -5.67 -14.65
CA LEU A 232 1.80 -6.16 -15.13
C LEU A 232 1.66 -6.03 -16.65
N GLU A 233 2.10 -4.90 -17.22
CA GLU A 233 2.04 -4.65 -18.67
C GLU A 233 3.01 -5.54 -19.45
N GLU A 234 4.21 -5.78 -18.92
CA GLU A 234 5.19 -6.74 -19.48
C GLU A 234 4.61 -8.15 -19.54
N GLU A 235 3.93 -8.60 -18.47
CA GLU A 235 3.32 -9.92 -18.42
C GLU A 235 2.11 -10.04 -19.35
N LYS A 236 1.26 -9.00 -19.43
CA LYS A 236 0.19 -8.92 -20.43
C LYS A 236 0.76 -9.06 -21.84
N SER A 237 1.79 -8.29 -22.17
CA SER A 237 2.46 -8.34 -23.47
C SER A 237 3.04 -9.72 -23.77
N ARG A 238 3.61 -10.40 -22.76
CA ARG A 238 4.13 -11.77 -22.89
C ARG A 238 3.00 -12.75 -23.23
N VAL A 239 1.89 -12.71 -22.49
CA VAL A 239 0.73 -13.59 -22.71
C VAL A 239 0.11 -13.36 -24.08
N LEU A 240 -0.06 -12.12 -24.52
CA LEU A 240 -0.69 -11.79 -25.80
C LEU A 240 0.12 -12.23 -27.04
N LYS A 241 1.44 -12.41 -26.92
CA LYS A 241 2.29 -12.95 -27.99
C LYS A 241 1.93 -14.40 -28.31
N GLU A 242 1.66 -15.18 -27.28
CA GLU A 242 1.34 -16.61 -27.38
C GLU A 242 -0.17 -16.87 -27.51
N ALA A 243 -0.99 -15.84 -27.25
CA ALA A 243 -2.44 -15.96 -27.24
C ALA A 243 -3.06 -16.22 -28.62
N ASN A 244 -4.09 -17.07 -28.66
CA ASN A 244 -4.96 -17.20 -29.83
C ASN A 244 -5.93 -16.01 -29.95
N GLU A 245 -6.70 -15.94 -31.04
CA GLU A 245 -7.60 -14.81 -31.30
C GLU A 245 -8.69 -14.66 -30.22
N GLU A 246 -9.23 -15.76 -29.72
CA GLU A 246 -10.23 -15.75 -28.65
C GLU A 246 -9.66 -15.25 -27.32
N GLU A 247 -8.44 -15.66 -26.97
CA GLU A 247 -7.71 -15.22 -25.78
C GLU A 247 -7.38 -13.73 -25.87
N ARG A 248 -6.94 -13.24 -27.04
CA ARG A 248 -6.74 -11.81 -27.27
C ARG A 248 -8.03 -11.01 -27.09
N ARG A 249 -9.16 -11.53 -27.58
CA ARG A 249 -10.47 -10.88 -27.44
C ARG A 249 -10.96 -10.85 -25.99
N ARG A 250 -10.60 -11.85 -25.18
CA ARG A 250 -10.98 -11.94 -23.76
C ARG A 250 -10.07 -11.14 -22.83
N GLU A 251 -8.89 -10.73 -23.28
CA GLU A 251 -7.93 -10.00 -22.45
C GLU A 251 -8.55 -8.73 -21.85
N ASN A 252 -8.57 -8.67 -20.52
CA ASN A 252 -9.13 -7.58 -19.72
C ASN A 252 -8.12 -7.05 -18.68
N GLY A 253 -6.87 -7.53 -18.71
CA GLY A 253 -5.81 -7.03 -17.85
C GLY A 253 -5.46 -5.59 -18.17
N SER A 254 -5.48 -4.75 -17.15
CA SER A 254 -4.98 -3.38 -17.21
C SER A 254 -4.40 -2.99 -15.85
N ALA A 255 -3.45 -2.07 -15.85
CA ALA A 255 -2.85 -1.52 -14.65
C ALA A 255 -2.79 -0.01 -14.77
N LYS A 256 -3.07 0.70 -13.68
CA LYS A 256 -2.82 2.15 -13.60
C LYS A 256 -2.47 2.59 -12.19
N VAL A 257 -1.67 3.65 -12.10
CA VAL A 257 -1.32 4.32 -10.85
C VAL A 257 -1.95 5.70 -10.82
N LEU A 258 -2.63 6.02 -9.72
CA LEU A 258 -3.26 7.31 -9.46
C LEU A 258 -2.66 7.93 -8.20
N VAL A 259 -2.50 9.25 -8.20
CA VAL A 259 -1.96 10.01 -7.07
C VAL A 259 -2.98 11.07 -6.67
N ILE A 260 -3.46 11.00 -5.43
CA ILE A 260 -4.40 11.94 -4.83
C ILE A 260 -3.61 13.13 -4.28
N LYS A 261 -3.97 14.32 -4.72
CA LYS A 261 -3.28 15.56 -4.37
C LYS A 261 -3.52 15.91 -2.91
N ASN A 262 -2.52 16.54 -2.29
CA ASN A 262 -2.58 16.99 -0.90
C ASN A 262 -2.92 15.89 0.13
N ALA A 263 -2.73 14.61 -0.24
CA ALA A 263 -3.06 13.46 0.61
C ALA A 263 -1.81 12.70 1.07
N GLY A 264 -1.84 12.18 2.30
CA GLY A 264 -0.87 11.22 2.80
C GLY A 264 -1.34 9.78 2.58
N HIS A 265 -0.95 8.87 3.47
CA HIS A 265 -1.35 7.45 3.42
C HIS A 265 -2.85 7.21 3.62
N HIS A 266 -3.49 8.04 4.44
CA HIS A 266 -4.93 7.95 4.70
C HIS A 266 -5.71 8.78 3.68
N LEU A 267 -5.67 8.35 2.42
CA LEU A 267 -6.28 9.02 1.25
C LEU A 267 -7.72 9.48 1.50
N TYR A 268 -8.50 8.61 2.15
CA TYR A 268 -9.91 8.82 2.47
C TYR A 268 -10.17 9.81 3.62
N LEU A 269 -9.12 10.23 4.34
CA LEU A 269 -9.19 11.29 5.35
C LEU A 269 -8.60 12.59 4.80
N ASP A 270 -7.41 12.52 4.19
CA ASP A 270 -6.64 13.71 3.81
C ASP A 270 -7.15 14.35 2.51
N GLY A 271 -7.43 13.53 1.48
CA GLY A 271 -7.83 13.95 0.13
C GLY A 271 -9.17 13.35 -0.28
N TRP A 272 -10.12 13.31 0.66
CA TRP A 272 -11.36 12.54 0.53
C TRP A 272 -12.22 12.92 -0.69
N GLU A 273 -12.20 14.18 -1.13
CA GLU A 273 -12.98 14.65 -2.28
C GLU A 273 -12.53 13.96 -3.58
N GLU A 274 -11.24 14.09 -3.91
CA GLU A 274 -10.64 13.47 -5.10
C GLU A 274 -10.63 11.95 -4.98
N PHE A 275 -10.30 11.40 -3.80
CA PHE A 275 -10.33 9.96 -3.57
C PHE A 275 -11.72 9.37 -3.83
N ASN A 276 -12.78 10.00 -3.31
CA ASN A 276 -14.15 9.53 -3.51
C ASN A 276 -14.58 9.62 -4.98
N GLU A 277 -14.17 10.66 -5.69
CA GLU A 277 -14.47 10.79 -7.12
C GLU A 277 -13.82 9.66 -7.92
N VAL A 278 -12.52 9.41 -7.70
CA VAL A 278 -11.79 8.30 -8.31
C VAL A 278 -12.49 6.96 -8.03
N ILE A 279 -12.87 6.68 -6.78
CA ILE A 279 -13.55 5.42 -6.45
C ILE A 279 -14.90 5.30 -7.17
N ARG A 280 -15.69 6.38 -7.24
CA ARG A 280 -16.97 6.35 -7.97
C ARG A 280 -16.78 6.11 -9.46
N GLU A 281 -15.75 6.70 -10.07
CA GLU A 281 -15.42 6.46 -11.47
C GLU A 281 -15.01 5.00 -11.71
N GLU A 282 -14.15 4.44 -10.87
CA GLU A 282 -13.73 3.04 -10.98
C GLU A 282 -14.88 2.05 -10.81
N MET A 283 -15.82 2.35 -9.91
CA MET A 283 -17.04 1.56 -9.71
C MET A 283 -17.95 1.61 -10.95
N LYS A 284 -18.22 2.81 -11.49
CA LYS A 284 -19.02 2.98 -12.72
C LYS A 284 -18.38 2.27 -13.92
N ASP A 285 -17.05 2.35 -14.05
CA ASP A 285 -16.31 1.61 -15.08
C ASP A 285 -16.48 0.10 -14.91
N THR A 286 -16.40 -0.41 -13.67
CA THR A 286 -16.60 -1.83 -13.38
C THR A 286 -18.04 -2.28 -13.65
N GLU A 287 -19.05 -1.44 -13.42
CA GLU A 287 -20.45 -1.77 -13.75
C GLU A 287 -20.68 -1.88 -15.27
N ARG A 288 -19.99 -1.05 -16.06
CA ARG A 288 -20.11 -1.03 -17.53
C ARG A 288 -19.32 -2.15 -18.20
N ASN A 289 -18.06 -2.29 -17.78
CA ASN A 289 -17.03 -3.07 -18.47
C ASN A 289 -16.57 -4.30 -17.66
N GLY A 290 -16.99 -4.43 -16.40
CA GLY A 290 -16.68 -5.58 -15.59
C GLY A 290 -17.25 -6.86 -16.20
N TRP A 291 -16.56 -7.97 -15.92
CA TRP A 291 -17.01 -9.28 -16.36
C TRP A 291 -18.42 -9.54 -15.83
N LYS A 292 -19.41 -9.54 -16.74
CA LYS A 292 -20.76 -10.01 -16.45
C LYS A 292 -20.67 -11.53 -16.41
N ARG A 293 -20.80 -12.09 -15.21
CA ARG A 293 -20.88 -13.53 -15.00
C ARG A 293 -22.12 -14.08 -15.69
#